data_AF-A0AAJ0AV94-F1
#
_entry.id   AF-A0AAJ0AV94-F1
#
_cell.length_a   1.000
_cell.length_b   1.000
_cell.length_c   1.000
_cell.angle_alpha   90.00
_cell.angle_beta   90.00
_cell.angle_gamma   90.00
#
_symmetry.space_group_name_H-M   'P 1'
#
loop_
_entity.id
_entity.type
_entity.pdbx_description
1 polymer ?
#
loop_
_entity_poly.entity_id
_entity_poly.type
_entity_poly.pdbx_seq_one_letter_code
_entity_poly.pdbx_strand_id
1 'polypeptide(L)'
;MDPYSAEGELINIHNYFHQGQYQEVIDYDTSALSSENELPARVLVLRARIALGQAEDVIADVQGEKEPELVALGALAESALGKTDSAVKTIEKLAASEGENATVQIAGGTVLQAAGKSEEALALLSQHQGSLDAVALIVQIHLQQNRNDLALKEVTAARRWAQDSLLVNLAESWVGLRQVR
;
A
#
# COMPACT_ATOMS: atom_id res chain seq x y z
N MET A 1 -14.55 9.43 -13.07
CA MET A 1 -13.87 10.19 -12.00
C MET A 1 -13.56 11.57 -12.58
N ASP A 2 -13.81 12.64 -11.82
CA ASP A 2 -13.44 13.99 -12.24
C ASP A 2 -11.91 14.10 -12.16
N PRO A 3 -11.17 14.43 -13.24
CA PRO A 3 -9.72 14.54 -13.18
C PRO A 3 -9.22 15.66 -12.26
N TYR A 4 -10.10 16.58 -11.86
CA TYR A 4 -9.80 17.67 -10.93
C TYR A 4 -10.28 17.41 -9.49
N SER A 5 -10.82 16.23 -9.19
CA SER A 5 -11.01 15.83 -7.78
C SER A 5 -9.66 15.52 -7.16
N ALA A 6 -9.54 15.64 -5.84
CA ALA A 6 -8.30 15.31 -5.15
C ALA A 6 -7.82 13.88 -5.46
N GLU A 7 -8.73 12.91 -5.50
CA GLU A 7 -8.39 11.54 -5.95
C GLU A 7 -7.96 11.47 -7.42
N GLY A 8 -8.51 12.33 -8.28
CA GLY A 8 -8.18 12.41 -9.70
C GLY A 8 -6.78 12.96 -9.95
N GLU A 9 -6.32 13.92 -9.14
CA GLU A 9 -4.99 14.53 -9.27
C GLU A 9 -3.85 13.52 -9.08
N LEU A 10 -4.05 12.51 -8.22
CA LEU A 10 -3.04 11.49 -7.90
C LEU A 10 -3.07 10.29 -8.85
N ILE A 11 -4.00 10.22 -9.81
CA ILE A 11 -4.21 9.02 -10.62
C ILE A 11 -2.96 8.57 -11.38
N ASN A 12 -2.17 9.52 -11.90
CA ASN A 12 -0.98 9.22 -12.70
C ASN A 12 0.16 8.70 -11.82
N ILE A 13 0.44 9.38 -10.70
CA ILE A 13 1.49 8.94 -9.77
C ILE A 13 1.17 7.57 -9.14
N HIS A 14 -0.10 7.29 -8.84
CA HIS A 14 -0.54 5.95 -8.44
C HIS A 14 -0.30 4.91 -9.53
N ASN A 15 -0.66 5.22 -10.78
CA ASN A 15 -0.45 4.29 -11.89
C ASN A 15 1.03 3.97 -12.10
N TYR A 16 1.92 4.97 -12.06
CA TYR A 16 3.36 4.75 -12.12
C TYR A 16 3.83 3.81 -11.00
N PHE A 17 3.38 4.04 -9.77
CA PHE A 17 3.73 3.19 -8.64
C PHE A 17 3.30 1.73 -8.85
N HIS A 18 2.05 1.49 -9.25
CA HIS A 18 1.52 0.12 -9.44
C HIS A 18 2.06 -0.60 -10.67
N GLN A 19 2.59 0.14 -11.65
CA GLN A 19 3.29 -0.42 -12.81
C GLN A 19 4.76 -0.72 -12.51
N GLY A 20 5.27 -0.39 -11.31
CA GLY A 20 6.66 -0.55 -10.93
C GLY A 20 7.60 0.52 -11.52
N GLN A 21 7.03 1.61 -12.05
CA GLN A 21 7.78 2.75 -12.57
C GLN A 21 8.17 3.70 -11.42
N TYR A 22 8.92 3.17 -10.44
CA TYR A 22 9.21 3.88 -9.20
C TYR A 22 10.02 5.16 -9.41
N GLN A 23 10.89 5.21 -10.43
CA GLN A 23 11.63 6.42 -10.76
C GLN A 23 10.68 7.55 -11.24
N GLU A 24 9.68 7.22 -12.05
CA GLU A 24 8.66 8.18 -12.51
C GLU A 24 7.80 8.71 -11.34
N VAL A 25 7.60 7.91 -10.29
CA VAL A 25 6.93 8.36 -9.06
C VAL A 25 7.79 9.41 -8.33
N ILE A 26 9.09 9.19 -8.24
CA ILE A 26 10.04 10.09 -7.57
C ILE A 26 10.19 11.40 -8.35
N ASP A 27 10.22 11.32 -9.67
CA ASP A 27 10.41 12.47 -10.57
C ASP A 27 9.08 13.20 -10.86
N TYR A 28 7.95 12.73 -10.31
CA TYR A 28 6.63 13.30 -10.54
C TYR A 28 6.53 14.74 -10.00
N ASP A 29 6.07 15.68 -10.82
CA ASP A 29 5.86 17.07 -10.40
C ASP A 29 4.61 17.17 -9.50
N THR A 30 4.85 17.37 -8.21
CA THR A 30 3.79 17.55 -7.21
C THR A 30 3.40 19.01 -6.98
N SER A 31 4.02 19.97 -7.67
CA SER A 31 3.81 21.40 -7.41
C SER A 31 2.40 21.90 -7.76
N ALA A 32 1.71 21.19 -8.65
CA ALA A 32 0.36 21.50 -9.09
C ALA A 32 -0.73 20.78 -8.28
N LEU A 33 -0.36 19.92 -7.33
CA LEU A 33 -1.31 19.19 -6.50
C LEU A 33 -1.97 20.14 -5.48
N SER A 34 -3.23 19.85 -5.17
CA SER A 34 -3.91 20.48 -4.04
C SER A 34 -3.20 20.15 -2.72
N SER A 35 -3.33 21.03 -1.73
CA SER A 35 -2.66 20.88 -0.43
C SER A 35 -3.05 19.59 0.30
N GLU A 36 -4.27 19.09 0.09
CA GLU A 36 -4.74 17.83 0.65
C GLU A 36 -4.03 16.60 0.06
N ASN A 37 -3.42 16.74 -1.11
CA ASN A 37 -2.68 15.70 -1.82
C ASN A 37 -1.16 15.74 -1.59
N GLU A 38 -0.64 16.74 -0.87
CA GLU A 38 0.79 16.84 -0.56
C GLU A 38 1.30 15.61 0.21
N LEU A 39 0.60 15.23 1.29
CA LEU A 39 0.97 14.07 2.10
C LEU A 39 0.77 12.74 1.34
N PRO A 40 -0.39 12.47 0.70
CA PRO A 40 -0.56 11.29 -0.16
C PRO A 40 0.51 11.13 -1.25
N ALA A 41 0.89 12.22 -1.92
CA ALA A 41 1.97 12.20 -2.92
C ALA A 41 3.32 11.87 -2.27
N ARG A 42 3.65 12.50 -1.13
CA ARG A 42 4.86 12.18 -0.35
C ARG A 42 4.89 10.71 0.05
N VAL A 43 3.76 10.13 0.46
CA VAL A 43 3.65 8.71 0.80
C VAL A 43 4.01 7.82 -0.39
N LEU A 44 3.51 8.12 -1.60
CA LEU A 44 3.86 7.35 -2.80
C LEU A 44 5.34 7.46 -3.15
N VAL A 45 5.91 8.67 -3.08
CA VAL A 45 7.35 8.90 -3.32
C VAL A 45 8.20 8.09 -2.36
N LEU A 46 7.91 8.13 -1.06
CA LEU A 46 8.67 7.38 -0.05
C LEU A 46 8.54 5.86 -0.25
N ARG A 47 7.35 5.35 -0.60
CA ARG A 47 7.16 3.92 -0.94
C ARG A 47 7.98 3.54 -2.18
N ALA A 48 8.03 4.39 -3.20
CA ALA A 48 8.82 4.15 -4.41
C ALA A 48 10.33 4.11 -4.10
N ARG A 49 10.81 5.02 -3.25
CA ARG A 49 12.20 5.03 -2.78
C ARG A 49 12.56 3.76 -2.02
N ILE A 50 11.69 3.29 -1.12
CA ILE A 50 11.87 1.99 -0.44
C ILE A 50 11.97 0.86 -1.46
N ALA A 51 11.10 0.83 -2.48
CA ALA A 51 11.11 -0.20 -3.52
C ALA A 51 12.38 -0.19 -4.38
N LEU A 52 13.04 0.96 -4.54
CA LEU A 52 14.34 1.11 -5.20
C LEU A 52 15.54 0.86 -4.28
N GLY A 53 15.32 0.41 -3.04
CA GLY A 53 16.37 0.08 -2.08
C GLY A 53 16.96 1.29 -1.33
N GLN A 54 16.30 2.45 -1.36
CA GLN A 54 16.74 3.67 -0.67
C GLN A 54 16.15 3.76 0.75
N ALA A 55 16.08 2.63 1.45
CA ALA A 55 15.40 2.55 2.73
C ALA A 55 16.13 3.30 3.86
N GLU A 56 17.47 3.36 3.86
CA GLU A 56 18.20 4.17 4.84
C GLU A 56 17.86 5.66 4.73
N ASP A 57 17.79 6.20 3.52
CA ASP A 57 17.47 7.62 3.31
C ASP A 57 16.03 7.92 3.73
N VAL A 58 15.08 7.02 3.45
CA VAL A 58 13.69 7.18 3.87
C VAL A 58 13.57 7.19 5.40
N ILE A 59 14.33 6.36 6.12
CA ILE A 59 14.37 6.39 7.59
C ILE A 59 14.87 7.75 8.10
N ALA A 60 15.92 8.29 7.48
CA ALA A 60 16.44 9.61 7.85
C ALA A 60 15.42 10.73 7.58
N ASP A 61 14.72 10.67 6.45
CA ASP A 61 13.76 11.69 6.02
C ASP A 61 12.48 11.73 6.87
N VAL A 62 12.06 10.61 7.44
CA VAL A 62 10.88 10.53 8.32
C VAL A 62 11.24 10.57 9.81
N GLN A 63 12.52 10.76 10.13
CA GLN A 63 12.98 10.75 11.51
C GLN A 63 12.38 11.91 12.31
N GLY A 64 11.60 11.58 13.34
CA GLY A 64 10.97 12.56 14.23
C GLY A 64 9.61 13.08 13.77
N GLU A 65 9.15 12.66 12.59
CA GLU A 65 7.78 12.88 12.12
C GLU A 65 6.77 12.20 13.07
N LYS A 66 5.55 12.71 13.11
CA LYS A 66 4.50 12.24 14.05
C LYS A 66 3.25 11.76 13.34
N GLU A 67 3.11 12.13 12.08
CA GLU A 67 2.07 11.72 11.16
C GLU A 67 2.09 10.20 11.05
N PRO A 68 0.98 9.51 11.32
CA PRO A 68 0.96 8.05 11.37
C PRO A 68 1.37 7.41 10.04
N GLU A 69 1.10 8.07 8.91
CA GLU A 69 1.56 7.68 7.58
C GLU A 69 3.09 7.61 7.53
N LEU A 70 3.77 8.66 7.98
CA LEU A 70 5.23 8.77 7.91
C LEU A 70 5.91 7.83 8.89
N VAL A 71 5.35 7.65 10.08
CA VAL A 71 5.84 6.66 11.06
C VAL A 71 5.67 5.23 10.49
N ALA A 72 4.54 4.93 9.84
CA ALA A 72 4.32 3.63 9.21
C ALA A 72 5.31 3.37 8.06
N LEU A 73 5.66 4.39 7.28
CA LEU A 73 6.66 4.30 6.23
C LEU A 73 8.08 4.13 6.78
N GLY A 74 8.41 4.75 7.91
CA GLY A 74 9.64 4.47 8.64
C GLY A 74 9.74 3.00 9.05
N ALA A 75 8.66 2.43 9.58
CA ALA A 75 8.60 1.00 9.91
C ALA A 75 8.70 0.11 8.66
N LEU A 76 8.08 0.49 7.55
CA LEU A 76 8.20 -0.22 6.28
C LEU A 76 9.65 -0.23 5.77
N ALA A 77 10.34 0.91 5.84
CA ALA A 77 11.74 1.03 5.47
C ALA A 77 12.65 0.20 6.40
N GLU A 78 12.40 0.20 7.72
CA GLU A 78 13.10 -0.68 8.66
C GLU A 78 12.92 -2.16 8.30
N SER A 79 11.69 -2.57 7.97
CA SER A 79 11.42 -3.94 7.53
C SER A 79 12.17 -4.29 6.24
N ALA A 80 12.29 -3.36 5.29
CA ALA A 80 13.06 -3.57 4.06
C ALA A 80 14.56 -3.77 4.31
N LEU A 81 15.10 -3.20 5.39
CA LEU A 81 16.48 -3.41 5.85
C LEU A 81 16.64 -4.64 6.76
N GLY A 82 15.61 -5.46 6.91
CA GLY A 82 15.63 -6.66 7.76
C GLY A 82 15.50 -6.37 9.26
N LYS A 83 15.14 -5.15 9.66
CA LYS A 83 14.86 -4.78 11.07
C LYS A 83 13.40 -5.12 11.41
N THR A 84 13.02 -6.38 11.21
CA THR A 84 11.62 -6.82 11.25
C THR A 84 10.96 -6.62 12.62
N ASP A 85 11.65 -6.92 13.73
CA ASP A 85 11.05 -6.83 15.06
C ASP A 85 10.71 -5.38 15.47
N SER A 86 11.56 -4.40 15.14
CA SER A 86 11.28 -2.99 15.43
C SER A 86 10.15 -2.46 14.56
N ALA A 87 10.14 -2.83 13.28
CA ALA A 87 9.09 -2.48 12.34
C ALA A 87 7.72 -3.01 12.79
N VAL A 88 7.63 -4.31 13.13
CA VAL A 88 6.40 -4.95 13.60
C VAL A 88 5.88 -4.27 14.86
N LYS A 89 6.75 -4.02 15.86
CA LYS A 89 6.34 -3.35 17.10
C LYS A 89 5.74 -1.96 16.85
N THR A 90 6.35 -1.20 15.93
CA THR A 90 5.85 0.12 15.54
C THR A 90 4.49 0.01 14.85
N ILE A 91 4.34 -0.92 13.92
CA ILE A 91 3.09 -1.16 13.20
C ILE A 91 1.98 -1.63 14.14
N GLU A 92 2.24 -2.54 15.08
CA GLU A 92 1.23 -3.01 16.04
C GLU A 92 0.71 -1.86 16.91
N LYS A 93 1.59 -0.95 17.32
CA LYS A 93 1.19 0.26 18.05
C LYS A 93 0.31 1.17 17.19
N LEU A 94 0.70 1.42 15.94
CA LEU A 94 -0.08 2.23 15.01
C LEU A 94 -1.42 1.59 14.67
N ALA A 95 -1.48 0.29 14.44
CA ALA A 95 -2.72 -0.44 14.17
C ALA A 95 -3.73 -0.32 15.32
N ALA A 96 -3.25 -0.24 16.57
CA ALA A 96 -4.11 -0.09 17.73
C ALA A 96 -4.69 1.32 17.91
N SER A 97 -4.00 2.37 17.47
CA SER A 97 -4.44 3.76 17.63
C SER A 97 -4.99 4.40 16.36
N GLU A 98 -4.47 4.00 15.20
CA GLU A 98 -4.65 4.63 13.88
C GLU A 98 -5.01 3.57 12.81
N GLY A 99 -5.67 2.49 13.21
CA GLY A 99 -5.99 1.35 12.33
C GLY A 99 -6.92 1.66 11.15
N GLU A 100 -7.62 2.79 11.18
CA GLU A 100 -8.46 3.29 10.08
C GLU A 100 -7.66 4.07 9.02
N ASN A 101 -6.41 4.45 9.31
CA ASN A 101 -5.57 5.20 8.37
C ASN A 101 -5.11 4.28 7.22
N ALA A 102 -5.43 4.66 5.98
CA ALA A 102 -5.15 3.83 4.81
C ALA A 102 -3.65 3.51 4.64
N THR A 103 -2.75 4.46 4.90
CA THR A 103 -1.30 4.22 4.80
C THR A 103 -0.83 3.27 5.89
N VAL A 104 -1.34 3.41 7.12
CA VAL A 104 -1.06 2.47 8.22
C VAL A 104 -1.53 1.07 7.85
N GLN A 105 -2.71 0.93 7.25
CA GLN A 105 -3.22 -0.37 6.80
C GLN A 105 -2.30 -0.99 5.74
N ILE A 106 -1.91 -0.23 4.71
CA ILE A 106 -1.12 -0.73 3.59
C ILE A 106 0.32 -1.05 4.03
N ALA A 107 1.01 -0.10 4.67
CA ALA A 107 2.38 -0.29 5.14
C ALA A 107 2.41 -1.34 6.26
N GLY A 108 1.47 -1.28 7.20
CA GLY A 108 1.36 -2.23 8.30
C GLY A 108 1.06 -3.64 7.83
N GLY A 109 0.08 -3.82 6.93
CA GLY A 109 -0.23 -5.10 6.31
C GLY A 109 0.98 -5.69 5.56
N THR A 110 1.77 -4.85 4.89
CA THR A 110 2.99 -5.28 4.20
C THR A 110 4.05 -5.78 5.17
N VAL A 111 4.32 -5.02 6.23
CA VAL A 111 5.30 -5.38 7.28
C VAL A 111 4.87 -6.65 8.02
N LEU A 112 3.60 -6.73 8.44
CA LEU A 112 3.07 -7.90 9.14
C LEU A 112 3.12 -9.15 8.25
N GLN A 113 2.73 -9.05 6.98
CA GLN A 113 2.83 -10.15 6.04
C GLN A 113 4.28 -10.61 5.84
N ALA A 114 5.23 -9.67 5.68
CA ALA A 114 6.65 -9.99 5.54
C ALA A 114 7.22 -10.68 6.79
N ALA A 115 6.69 -10.37 7.97
CA ALA A 115 7.02 -11.01 9.24
C ALA A 115 6.32 -12.36 9.48
N GLY A 116 5.49 -12.83 8.54
CA GLY A 116 4.71 -14.07 8.68
C GLY A 116 3.45 -13.95 9.54
N LYS A 117 3.07 -12.72 9.92
CA LYS A 117 1.86 -12.39 10.71
C LYS A 117 0.66 -12.14 9.79
N SER A 118 0.32 -13.13 8.97
CA SER A 118 -0.68 -12.97 7.92
C SER A 118 -2.09 -12.72 8.45
N GLU A 119 -2.47 -13.31 9.59
CA GLU A 119 -3.80 -13.11 10.17
C GLU A 119 -3.98 -11.68 10.67
N GLU A 120 -2.96 -11.14 11.35
CA GLU A 120 -2.94 -9.75 11.79
C GLU A 120 -2.90 -8.77 10.61
N ALA A 121 -2.14 -9.09 9.56
CA ALA A 121 -2.11 -8.31 8.33
C ALA A 121 -3.50 -8.21 7.69
N LEU A 122 -4.18 -9.36 7.53
CA LEU A 122 -5.54 -9.40 6.97
C LEU A 122 -6.55 -8.67 7.87
N ALA A 123 -6.45 -8.82 9.19
CA ALA A 123 -7.32 -8.12 10.14
C ALA A 123 -7.18 -6.60 10.04
N LEU A 124 -5.94 -6.09 9.93
CA LEU A 124 -5.69 -4.67 9.73
C LEU A 124 -6.21 -4.18 8.36
N LEU A 125 -5.86 -4.89 7.28
CA LEU A 125 -6.25 -4.50 5.92
C LEU A 125 -7.76 -4.54 5.71
N SER A 126 -8.48 -5.45 6.36
CA SER A 126 -9.94 -5.57 6.24
C SER A 126 -10.73 -4.35 6.75
N GLN A 127 -10.08 -3.44 7.47
CA GLN A 127 -10.66 -2.18 7.94
C GLN A 127 -10.65 -1.08 6.86
N HIS A 128 -10.15 -1.37 5.66
CA HIS A 128 -10.10 -0.40 4.57
C HIS A 128 -11.48 0.15 4.19
N GLN A 129 -11.54 1.44 3.92
CA GLN A 129 -12.75 2.13 3.48
C GLN A 129 -12.72 2.37 1.97
N GLY A 130 -12.65 1.27 1.19
CA GLY A 130 -12.59 1.35 -0.28
C GLY A 130 -11.19 1.55 -0.87
N SER A 131 -10.13 1.39 -0.09
CA SER A 131 -8.76 1.42 -0.62
C SER A 131 -8.49 0.22 -1.54
N LEU A 132 -8.16 0.48 -2.80
CA LEU A 132 -7.79 -0.57 -3.77
C LEU A 132 -6.39 -1.14 -3.53
N ASP A 133 -5.47 -0.36 -2.96
CA ASP A 133 -4.17 -0.85 -2.48
C ASP A 133 -4.36 -1.96 -1.43
N ALA A 134 -5.23 -1.72 -0.44
CA ALA A 134 -5.51 -2.69 0.61
C ALA A 134 -6.16 -3.97 0.04
N VAL A 135 -7.15 -3.83 -0.84
CA VAL A 135 -7.77 -4.95 -1.56
C VAL A 135 -6.72 -5.77 -2.32
N ALA A 136 -5.85 -5.11 -3.10
CA ALA A 136 -4.82 -5.79 -3.86
C ALA A 136 -3.85 -6.56 -2.95
N LEU A 137 -3.49 -5.98 -1.79
CA LEU A 137 -2.64 -6.65 -0.81
C LEU A 137 -3.34 -7.85 -0.14
N ILE A 138 -4.63 -7.73 0.21
CA ILE A 138 -5.43 -8.86 0.71
C ILE A 138 -5.45 -10.01 -0.31
N VAL A 139 -5.68 -9.69 -1.60
CA VAL A 139 -5.64 -10.67 -2.70
C VAL A 139 -4.28 -11.36 -2.75
N GLN A 140 -3.17 -10.60 -2.69
CA GLN A 140 -1.83 -11.18 -2.69
C GLN A 140 -1.59 -12.11 -1.50
N ILE A 141 -2.00 -11.72 -0.29
CA ILE A 141 -1.85 -12.55 0.92
C ILE A 141 -2.65 -13.86 0.78
N HIS A 142 -3.91 -13.78 0.36
CA HIS A 142 -4.73 -14.98 0.13
C HIS A 142 -4.13 -15.89 -0.93
N LEU A 143 -3.62 -15.33 -2.02
CA LEU A 143 -2.90 -16.10 -3.03
C LEU A 143 -1.68 -16.78 -2.39
N GLN A 144 -0.80 -16.07 -1.67
CA GLN A 144 0.36 -16.68 -1.01
C GLN A 144 -0.02 -17.85 -0.07
N GLN A 145 -1.16 -17.78 0.59
CA GLN A 145 -1.71 -18.84 1.44
C GLN A 145 -2.42 -19.99 0.67
N ASN A 146 -2.39 -19.99 -0.66
CA ASN A 146 -3.14 -20.91 -1.53
C ASN A 146 -4.67 -20.84 -1.34
N ARG A 147 -5.19 -19.72 -0.83
CA ARG A 147 -6.62 -19.45 -0.68
C ARG A 147 -7.17 -18.71 -1.91
N ASN A 148 -7.07 -19.39 -3.06
CA ASN A 148 -7.56 -18.84 -4.34
C ASN A 148 -9.06 -18.49 -4.29
N ASP A 149 -9.83 -19.22 -3.49
CA ASP A 149 -11.25 -18.97 -3.24
C ASP A 149 -11.49 -17.58 -2.61
N LEU A 150 -10.71 -17.23 -1.59
CA LEU A 150 -10.81 -15.94 -0.91
C LEU A 150 -10.28 -14.81 -1.79
N ALA A 151 -9.17 -15.03 -2.49
CA ALA A 151 -8.63 -14.07 -3.44
C ALA A 151 -9.64 -13.74 -4.57
N LEU A 152 -10.31 -14.76 -5.12
CA LEU A 152 -11.35 -14.57 -6.14
C LEU A 152 -12.56 -13.81 -5.58
N LYS A 153 -12.99 -14.13 -4.35
CA LYS A 153 -14.09 -13.42 -3.69
C LYS A 153 -13.78 -11.94 -3.54
N GLU A 154 -12.57 -11.61 -3.08
CA GLU A 154 -12.13 -10.25 -2.83
C GLU A 154 -12.08 -9.42 -4.11
N VAL A 155 -11.41 -9.91 -5.16
CA VAL A 155 -11.32 -9.18 -6.43
C VAL A 155 -12.68 -9.03 -7.12
N THR A 156 -13.54 -10.05 -7.01
CA THR A 156 -14.91 -9.98 -7.57
C THR A 156 -15.75 -8.92 -6.86
N ALA A 157 -15.57 -8.74 -5.54
CA ALA A 157 -16.24 -7.68 -4.79
C ALA A 157 -15.74 -6.29 -5.24
N ALA A 158 -14.42 -6.11 -5.37
CA ALA A 158 -13.79 -4.87 -5.83
C ALA A 158 -14.26 -4.45 -7.23
N ARG A 159 -14.34 -5.40 -8.16
CA ARG A 159 -14.79 -5.17 -9.55
C ARG A 159 -16.15 -4.52 -9.65
N ARG A 160 -17.04 -4.72 -8.67
CA ARG A 160 -18.41 -4.14 -8.71
C ARG A 160 -18.41 -2.62 -8.65
N TRP A 161 -17.39 -2.02 -8.03
CA TRP A 161 -17.32 -0.57 -7.81
C TRP A 161 -16.09 0.10 -8.43
N ALA A 162 -15.08 -0.65 -8.86
CA ALA A 162 -13.86 -0.12 -9.49
C ALA A 162 -13.54 -0.79 -10.85
N GLN A 163 -14.50 -0.77 -11.78
CA GLN A 163 -14.41 -1.50 -13.06
C GLN A 163 -13.23 -1.10 -13.94
N ASP A 164 -12.88 0.18 -14.00
CA ASP A 164 -11.80 0.71 -14.86
C ASP A 164 -10.44 0.82 -14.13
N SER A 165 -10.34 0.27 -12.91
CA SER A 165 -9.13 0.40 -12.12
C SER A 165 -8.02 -0.53 -12.62
N LEU A 166 -6.83 0.03 -12.82
CA LEU A 166 -5.61 -0.73 -13.08
C LEU A 166 -5.34 -1.79 -12.01
N LEU A 167 -5.51 -1.45 -10.72
CA LEU A 167 -5.27 -2.36 -9.61
C LEU A 167 -6.21 -3.56 -9.62
N VAL A 168 -7.49 -3.35 -9.96
CA VAL A 168 -8.46 -4.45 -10.11
C VAL A 168 -8.04 -5.37 -11.26
N ASN A 169 -7.66 -4.79 -12.41
CA ASN A 169 -7.18 -5.58 -13.56
C ASN A 169 -5.93 -6.42 -13.23
N LEU A 170 -4.99 -5.86 -12.47
CA LEU A 170 -3.80 -6.58 -11.99
C LEU A 170 -4.18 -7.72 -11.03
N ALA A 171 -5.06 -7.45 -10.06
CA ALA A 171 -5.53 -8.45 -9.10
C ALA A 171 -6.28 -9.60 -9.79
N GLU A 172 -7.15 -9.31 -10.76
CA GLU A 172 -7.85 -10.33 -11.56
C GLU A 172 -6.85 -11.20 -12.34
N SER A 173 -5.83 -10.58 -12.91
CA SER A 173 -4.76 -11.28 -13.64
C SER A 173 -4.00 -12.23 -12.72
N TRP A 174 -3.63 -11.82 -11.50
CA TRP A 174 -2.95 -12.68 -10.52
C TRP A 174 -3.80 -13.89 -10.12
N VAL A 175 -5.09 -13.68 -9.85
CA VAL A 175 -6.03 -14.75 -9.51
C VAL A 175 -6.20 -15.71 -10.68
N GLY A 176 -6.37 -15.18 -11.89
CA GLY A 176 -6.56 -15.95 -13.12
C GLY A 176 -5.36 -16.85 -13.45
N LEU A 177 -4.13 -16.33 -13.33
CA LEU A 177 -2.91 -17.10 -13.57
C LEU A 177 -2.72 -18.27 -12.58
N ARG A 178 -3.32 -18.21 -11.39
CA ARG A 178 -3.24 -19.26 -10.38
C ARG A 178 -4.29 -20.36 -10.56
N GLN A 179 -5.26 -20.17 -11.45
CA GLN A 179 -6.23 -21.19 -11.82
C GLN A 179 -5.63 -22.07 -12.93
N VAL A 180 -5.20 -23.28 -12.57
CA VAL A 180 -4.93 -24.31 -13.58
C VAL A 180 -6.27 -24.81 -14.10
N ARG A 181 -6.51 -24.67 -15.40
CA ARG A 181 -7.68 -25.25 -16.09
C ARG A 181 -7.43 -26.70 -16.46
#